data_AF-A0A7C2VIX3-F1
#
_entry.id   AF-A0A7C2VIX3-F1
#
_cell.length_a   1.000
_cell.length_b   1.000
_cell.length_c   1.000
_cell.angle_alpha   90.00
_cell.angle_beta   90.00
_cell.angle_gamma   90.00
#
_symmetry.space_group_name_H-M   'P 1'
#
loop_
_entity.id
_entity.type
_entity.pdbx_description
1 polymer ?
#
loop_
_entity_poly.entity_id
_entity_poly.type
_entity_poly.pdbx_seq_one_letter_code
_entity_poly.pdbx_strand_id
1 'polypeptide(L)'
;MKGLKGSKKVETLEDVKVILKELKPRLEKEYNVKEIGIFDSRIRKKQIKRGTIDILVEFYKPPTFFEFIRLENYLSETIGKKVNLISKEALESQEVPQEIAYV
;
A
#
# COMPACT_ATOMS: atom_id res chain seq x y z
N MET A 1 13.89 -18.57 -16.41
CA MET A 1 14.01 -17.18 -15.94
C MET A 1 14.71 -17.19 -14.60
N LYS A 2 15.75 -16.36 -14.43
CA LYS A 2 16.67 -16.37 -13.28
C LYS A 2 15.90 -16.10 -11.97
N GLY A 3 16.18 -16.91 -10.95
CA GLY A 3 15.57 -16.84 -9.62
C GLY A 3 15.81 -15.50 -8.93
N LEU A 4 14.75 -14.98 -8.34
CA LEU A 4 14.85 -13.88 -7.38
C LEU A 4 15.40 -14.46 -6.07
N LYS A 5 16.61 -13.98 -5.75
CA LYS A 5 17.31 -14.19 -4.49
C LYS A 5 16.39 -13.91 -3.30
N GLY A 6 16.32 -14.88 -2.38
CA GLY A 6 15.76 -14.80 -1.02
C GLY A 6 14.75 -13.69 -0.74
N SER A 7 13.47 -13.97 -0.93
CA SER A 7 12.39 -13.09 -0.49
C SER A 7 12.45 -12.89 1.03
N LYS A 8 12.93 -11.72 1.46
CA LYS A 8 12.86 -11.31 2.86
C LYS A 8 11.39 -11.36 3.27
N LYS A 9 11.06 -12.18 4.28
CA LYS A 9 9.69 -12.36 4.73
C LYS A 9 9.18 -11.04 5.32
N VAL A 10 8.11 -10.49 4.78
CA VAL A 10 7.46 -9.28 5.32
C VAL A 10 6.81 -9.63 6.66
N GLU A 11 7.35 -9.10 7.75
CA GLU A 11 6.84 -9.36 9.11
C GLU A 11 6.44 -8.08 9.85
N THR A 12 6.99 -6.93 9.45
CA THR A 12 6.80 -5.64 10.12
C THR A 12 6.23 -4.57 9.18
N LEU A 13 5.68 -3.50 9.76
CA LEU A 13 5.27 -2.30 9.02
C LEU A 13 6.45 -1.64 8.31
N GLU A 14 7.64 -1.70 8.90
CA GLU A 14 8.85 -1.11 8.32
C GLU A 14 9.25 -1.83 7.03
N ASP A 15 9.11 -3.15 6.96
CA ASP A 15 9.35 -3.91 5.73
C ASP A 15 8.42 -3.43 4.60
N VAL A 16 7.14 -3.21 4.91
CA VAL A 16 6.15 -2.70 3.94
C VAL A 16 6.51 -1.28 3.50
N LYS A 17 6.93 -0.40 4.43
CA LYS A 17 7.35 0.96 4.08
C LYS A 17 8.51 0.99 3.11
N VAL A 18 9.52 0.14 3.34
CA VAL A 18 10.67 0.02 2.43
C VAL A 18 10.20 -0.40 1.04
N ILE A 19 9.34 -1.42 0.94
CA ILE A 19 8.78 -1.87 -0.35
C ILE A 19 8.03 -0.73 -1.05
N LEU A 20 7.13 -0.04 -0.35
CA LEU A 20 6.35 1.05 -0.96
C LEU A 20 7.25 2.21 -1.40
N LYS A 21 8.29 2.54 -0.64
CA LYS A 21 9.27 3.56 -1.02
C LYS A 21 10.05 3.18 -2.28
N GLU A 22 10.46 1.91 -2.39
CA GLU A 22 11.13 1.39 -3.60
C GLU A 22 10.21 1.38 -4.82
N LEU A 23 8.92 1.08 -4.62
CA LEU A 23 7.93 1.05 -5.70
C LEU A 23 7.45 2.44 -6.13
N LYS A 24 7.53 3.46 -5.26
CA LYS A 24 6.93 4.78 -5.47
C LYS A 24 7.23 5.39 -6.85
N PRO A 25 8.46 5.40 -7.39
CA PRO A 25 8.74 5.96 -8.72
C PRO A 25 8.01 5.22 -9.85
N ARG A 26 7.76 3.92 -9.69
CA ARG A 26 7.01 3.10 -10.64
C ARG A 26 5.51 3.35 -10.51
N LEU A 27 5.01 3.40 -9.29
CA LEU A 27 3.59 3.66 -9.01
C LEU A 27 3.16 5.04 -9.55
N GLU A 28 4.03 6.04 -9.41
CA GLU A 28 3.81 7.37 -9.98
C GLU A 28 3.70 7.32 -11.52
N LYS A 29 4.61 6.62 -12.19
CA LYS A 29 4.67 6.55 -13.66
C LYS A 29 3.59 5.67 -14.29
N GLU A 30 3.30 4.51 -13.70
CA GLU A 30 2.42 3.49 -14.29
C GLU A 30 0.97 3.58 -13.79
N TYR A 31 0.75 4.11 -12.59
CA TYR A 31 -0.56 4.13 -11.94
C TYR A 31 -1.04 5.54 -11.56
N ASN A 32 -0.31 6.59 -11.95
CA ASN A 32 -0.61 7.98 -11.58
C ASN A 32 -0.72 8.23 -10.06
N VAL A 33 -0.02 7.42 -9.25
CA VAL A 33 0.00 7.58 -7.80
C VAL A 33 0.76 8.86 -7.42
N LYS A 34 0.11 9.73 -6.66
CA LYS A 34 0.67 10.98 -6.11
C LYS A 34 1.23 10.75 -4.72
N GLU A 35 0.44 10.17 -3.83
CA GLU A 35 0.86 9.81 -2.48
C GLU A 35 0.46 8.37 -2.18
N ILE A 36 1.28 7.68 -1.40
CA ILE A 36 0.98 6.35 -0.90
C ILE A 36 1.52 6.24 0.52
N GLY A 37 0.77 5.57 1.38
CA GLY A 37 1.12 5.38 2.78
C GLY A 37 0.44 4.16 3.36
N ILE A 38 1.00 3.65 4.46
CA ILE A 38 0.31 2.59 5.19
C ILE A 38 -0.76 3.26 6.04
N PHE A 39 -2.00 2.83 5.85
CA PHE A 39 -3.13 3.19 6.70
C PHE A 39 -3.20 2.16 7.82
N ASP A 40 -3.22 2.60 9.07
CA ASP A 40 -3.44 1.68 10.17
C ASP A 40 -4.46 2.30 11.11
N SER A 41 -5.64 1.70 11.16
CA SER A 41 -6.65 2.06 12.16
C SER A 41 -6.20 1.75 13.61
N ARG A 42 -5.02 1.13 13.81
CA ARG A 42 -4.53 0.55 15.08
C ARG A 42 -3.00 0.62 15.25
N ILE A 43 -2.35 1.76 14.94
CA ILE A 43 -0.88 2.03 14.94
C ILE A 43 -0.03 1.45 16.10
N ARG A 44 -0.61 0.95 17.18
CA ARG A 44 0.11 0.39 18.33
C ARG A 44 0.64 -1.04 18.15
N LYS A 45 0.36 -1.76 17.05
CA LYS A 45 0.78 -3.17 16.89
C LYS A 45 1.93 -3.33 15.89
N LYS A 46 3.17 -3.39 16.41
CA LYS A 46 4.44 -3.62 15.68
C LYS A 46 4.55 -4.89 14.82
N GLN A 47 3.55 -5.77 14.76
CA GLN A 47 3.66 -7.08 14.08
C GLN A 47 2.50 -7.34 13.13
N ILE A 48 2.82 -7.55 11.85
CA ILE A 48 1.86 -7.94 10.80
C ILE A 48 1.83 -9.47 10.74
N LYS A 49 1.33 -10.10 11.82
CA LYS A 49 1.41 -11.55 11.97
C LYS A 49 0.54 -12.31 10.97
N ARG A 50 -0.67 -11.84 10.63
CA ARG A 50 -1.60 -12.51 9.68
C ARG A 50 -2.63 -11.59 9.00
N GLY A 51 -2.48 -10.26 9.11
CA GLY A 51 -3.52 -9.31 8.71
C GLY A 51 -3.44 -8.87 7.25
N THR A 52 -4.59 -8.42 6.74
CA THR A 52 -4.68 -7.47 5.63
C THR A 52 -3.89 -6.22 5.98
N ILE A 53 -3.17 -5.65 5.00
CA ILE A 53 -2.50 -4.35 5.12
C ILE A 53 -3.39 -3.32 4.44
N ASP A 54 -3.84 -2.32 5.18
CA ASP A 54 -4.57 -1.20 4.60
C ASP A 54 -3.55 -0.19 4.06
N ILE A 55 -3.71 0.21 2.80
CA ILE A 55 -2.83 1.17 2.14
C ILE A 55 -3.68 2.34 1.67
N LEU A 56 -3.30 3.55 2.09
CA LEU A 56 -3.89 4.77 1.58
C LEU A 56 -3.15 5.20 0.31
N VAL A 57 -3.91 5.60 -0.71
CA VAL A 57 -3.36 6.11 -1.96
C VAL A 57 -4.11 7.38 -2.39
N GLU A 58 -3.36 8.35 -2.89
CA GLU A 58 -3.86 9.52 -3.60
C GLU A 58 -3.33 9.47 -5.03
N PHE A 59 -4.15 9.89 -6.00
CA PHE A 59 -3.76 9.87 -7.41
C PHE A 59 -3.68 11.30 -7.98
N TYR A 60 -2.77 11.54 -8.92
CA TYR A 60 -2.76 12.79 -9.68
C TYR A 60 -4.01 12.93 -10.57
N LYS A 61 -4.56 11.80 -11.00
CA LYS A 61 -5.80 11.70 -11.78
C LYS A 61 -6.58 10.49 -11.28
N PRO A 62 -7.91 10.59 -11.09
CA PRO A 62 -8.71 9.46 -10.63
C PRO A 62 -8.52 8.23 -11.54
N PRO A 63 -8.18 7.05 -10.98
CA PRO A 63 -8.07 5.84 -11.77
C PRO A 63 -9.45 5.34 -12.18
N THR A 64 -9.51 4.56 -13.24
CA THR A 64 -10.66 3.69 -13.49
C THR A 64 -10.75 2.60 -12.43
N PHE A 65 -11.93 2.00 -12.27
CA PHE A 65 -12.14 0.90 -11.32
C PHE A 65 -11.16 -0.27 -11.57
N PHE A 66 -10.89 -0.63 -12.82
CA PHE A 66 -9.98 -1.72 -13.16
C PHE A 66 -8.51 -1.38 -12.87
N GLU A 67 -8.10 -0.12 -13.04
CA GLU A 67 -6.74 0.32 -12.67
C GLU A 67 -6.55 0.27 -11.16
N PHE A 68 -7.56 0.66 -10.40
CA PHE A 68 -7.54 0.57 -8.94
C PHE A 68 -7.39 -0.88 -8.45
N ILE A 69 -8.21 -1.80 -8.95
CA ILE A 69 -8.13 -3.23 -8.61
C ILE A 69 -6.79 -3.85 -9.06
N ARG A 70 -6.27 -3.43 -10.23
CA ARG A 70 -4.96 -3.88 -10.71
C ARG A 70 -3.83 -3.42 -9.77
N LEU A 71 -3.89 -2.20 -9.27
CA LEU A 71 -2.93 -1.68 -8.30
C LEU A 71 -3.01 -2.45 -6.97
N GLU A 72 -4.21 -2.70 -6.45
CA GLU A 72 -4.40 -3.49 -5.22
C GLU A 72 -3.80 -4.90 -5.33
N ASN A 73 -4.07 -5.59 -6.45
CA ASN A 73 -3.52 -6.92 -6.70
C ASN A 73 -1.99 -6.88 -6.85
N TYR A 74 -1.46 -5.90 -7.59
CA TYR A 74 -0.02 -5.72 -7.77
C TYR A 74 0.70 -5.52 -6.43
N LEU A 75 0.16 -4.67 -5.56
CA LEU A 75 0.71 -4.45 -4.22
C LEU A 75 0.61 -5.72 -3.37
N SER A 76 -0.51 -6.44 -3.44
CA SER A 76 -0.68 -7.71 -2.70
C SER A 76 0.34 -8.78 -3.11
N GLU A 77 0.55 -8.95 -4.41
CA GLU A 77 1.54 -9.89 -4.96
C GLU A 77 2.95 -9.48 -4.58
N THR A 78 3.28 -8.19 -4.68
CA THR A 78 4.63 -7.69 -4.40
C THR A 78 4.98 -7.77 -2.92
N ILE A 79 4.02 -7.49 -2.03
CA ILE A 79 4.20 -7.54 -0.57
C ILE A 79 4.08 -8.99 -0.05
N GLY A 80 3.43 -9.89 -0.80
CA GLY A 80 3.16 -11.26 -0.37
C GLY A 80 2.13 -11.38 0.75
N LYS A 81 1.26 -10.37 0.90
CA LYS A 81 0.16 -10.31 1.87
C LYS A 81 -1.04 -9.63 1.21
N LYS A 82 -2.24 -9.91 1.72
CA LYS A 82 -3.46 -9.22 1.25
C LYS A 82 -3.34 -7.72 1.53
N VAL A 83 -3.53 -6.91 0.49
CA VAL A 83 -3.66 -5.46 0.59
C VAL A 83 -5.13 -5.09 0.45
N ASN A 84 -5.56 -4.09 1.22
CA ASN A 84 -6.81 -3.36 1.02
C ASN A 84 -6.43 -1.93 0.63
N LEU A 85 -6.67 -1.58 -0.62
CA LEU A 85 -6.31 -0.27 -1.13
C LEU A 85 -7.45 0.71 -0.87
N ILE A 86 -7.15 1.85 -0.27
CA ILE A 86 -8.11 2.88 0.12
C ILE A 86 -7.71 4.17 -0.58
N SER A 87 -8.64 4.80 -1.30
CA SER A 87 -8.39 6.13 -1.85
C SER A 87 -8.55 7.19 -0.77
N LYS A 88 -7.66 8.19 -0.75
CA LYS A 88 -7.70 9.30 0.21
C LYS A 88 -9.03 10.05 0.16
N GLU A 89 -9.59 10.22 -1.03
CA GLU A 89 -10.88 10.90 -1.24
C GLU A 89 -12.04 10.13 -0.59
N ALA A 90 -12.02 8.79 -0.61
CA ALA A 90 -13.06 7.98 0.04
C ALA A 90 -13.00 8.04 1.57
N LEU A 91 -11.83 8.39 2.10
CA LEU A 91 -11.56 8.45 3.53
C LEU A 91 -11.87 9.83 4.11
N GLU A 92 -11.62 10.92 3.37
CA GLU A 92 -12.02 12.29 3.75
C GLU A 92 -13.54 12.43 3.94
N SER A 93 -14.33 11.54 3.34
CA SER A 93 -15.78 11.46 3.57
C SER A 93 -16.19 10.78 4.89
N GLN A 94 -15.25 10.31 5.71
CA GLN A 94 -15.53 9.59 6.95
C GLN A 94 -14.82 10.24 8.16
N GLU A 95 -15.53 10.41 9.28
CA GLU A 95 -15.00 10.97 10.54
C GLU A 95 -14.15 9.95 11.33
N VAL A 96 -13.18 9.30 10.69
CA VAL A 96 -12.33 8.28 11.33
C VAL A 96 -11.00 8.93 11.76
N PRO A 97 -10.57 8.82 13.03
CA PRO A 97 -9.25 9.28 13.46
C PRO A 97 -8.15 8.66 12.58
N GLN A 98 -7.43 9.52 11.87
CA GLN A 98 -6.41 9.14 10.90
C GLN A 98 -5.06 9.04 11.59
N GLU A 99 -4.41 7.89 11.56
CA GLU A 99 -2.97 7.84 11.69
C GLU A 99 -2.37 7.20 10.43
N ILE A 100 -1.60 7.98 9.66
CA ILE A 100 -1.06 7.59 8.35
C ILE A 100 0.45 7.70 8.40
N ALA A 101 1.13 6.64 7.95
CA ALA A 101 2.57 6.67 7.76
C ALA A 101 2.89 6.71 6.26
N TYR A 102 3.07 7.93 5.75
CA TYR A 102 3.48 8.18 4.36
C TYR A 102 4.92 7.73 4.11
N VAL A 103 5.21 7.38 2.85
CA VAL A 103 6.53 6.91 2.38
C VAL A 103 7.03 7.67 1.16
#